data_AF-A0A316C0Q6-F1
#
_entry.id   AF-A0A316C0Q6-F1
#
_cell.length_a   1.000
_cell.length_b   1.000
_cell.length_c   1.000
_cell.angle_alpha   90.00
_cell.angle_beta   90.00
_cell.angle_gamma   90.00
#
_symmetry.space_group_name_H-M   'P 1'
#
loop_
_entity.id
_entity.type
_entity.pdbx_description
1 polymer ?
#
loop_
_entity_poly.entity_id
_entity_poly.type
_entity_poly.pdbx_seq_one_letter_code
_entity_poly.pdbx_strand_id
1 'polypeptide(L)' 'MDDLRPLHPEELAELVTFASVEGRHWKDVLQRESWWRGIPARDKHGKEYPHLYGLRNSHGPTWLSKFRLPA' A
#
# COMPACT_ATOMS: atom_id res chain seq x y z
N MET A 1 1.67 20.87 5.63
CA MET A 1 1.33 19.59 6.27
C MET A 1 0.14 19.08 5.50
N ASP A 2 0.37 18.21 4.51
CA ASP A 2 -0.69 17.68 3.67
C ASP A 2 -1.62 16.83 4.55
N ASP A 3 -2.86 17.31 4.70
CA ASP A 3 -3.92 16.66 5.46
C ASP A 3 -4.37 15.44 4.64
N LEU A 4 -3.74 14.30 4.88
CA LEU A 4 -4.02 13.06 4.17
C LEU A 4 -5.32 12.47 4.68
N ARG A 5 -6.20 12.04 3.77
CA ARG A 5 -7.43 11.35 4.17
C ARG A 5 -7.10 10.13 5.04
N PRO A 6 -7.92 9.82 6.05
CA PRO A 6 -7.79 8.56 6.77
C PRO A 6 -7.96 7.37 5.81
N LEU A 7 -7.25 6.29 6.09
CA LEU A 7 -7.42 5.02 5.36
C LEU A 7 -8.81 4.47 5.63
N HIS A 8 -9.50 4.00 4.59
CA HIS A 8 -10.66 3.16 4.80
C HIS A 8 -10.25 1.83 5.46
N PRO A 9 -11.17 1.21 6.22
CA PRO A 9 -10.90 -0.07 6.88
C PRO A 9 -10.52 -1.16 5.88
N GLU A 10 -11.08 -1.15 4.66
CA GLU A 10 -10.74 -2.10 3.59
C GLU A 10 -9.30 -1.89 3.08
N GLU A 11 -8.90 -0.64 2.85
CA GLU A 11 -7.53 -0.29 2.43
C GLU A 11 -6.52 -0.70 3.50
N LEU A 12 -6.85 -0.48 4.77
CA LEU A 12 -6.01 -0.87 5.89
C LEU A 12 -5.90 -2.39 6.01
N ALA A 13 -7.00 -3.12 5.89
CA ALA A 13 -7.01 -4.59 5.96
C ALA A 13 -6.19 -5.21 4.83
N GLU A 14 -6.32 -4.71 3.60
CA GLU A 14 -5.50 -5.11 2.47
C GLU A 14 -4.02 -4.80 2.70
N LEU A 15 -3.71 -3.62 3.23
CA LEU A 15 -2.34 -3.19 3.44
C LEU A 15 -1.65 -4.00 4.54
N VAL A 16 -2.37 -4.34 5.61
CA VAL A 16 -1.88 -5.24 6.67
C VAL A 16 -1.68 -6.65 6.12
N THR A 17 -2.63 -7.17 5.35
CA THR A 17 -2.52 -8.50 4.74
C THR A 17 -1.33 -8.57 3.78
N PHE A 18 -1.25 -7.62 2.85
CA PHE A 18 -0.16 -7.49 1.89
C PHE A 18 1.19 -7.37 2.59
N ALA A 19 1.28 -6.55 3.64
CA ALA A 19 2.52 -6.40 4.39
C ALA A 19 2.93 -7.65 5.17
N SER A 20 1.97 -8.40 5.70
CA SER A 20 2.20 -9.68 6.37
C SER A 20 2.74 -10.73 5.40
N VAL A 21 2.19 -10.76 4.18
CA VAL A 21 2.61 -11.69 3.13
C VAL A 21 4.00 -11.33 2.58
N GLU A 22 4.23 -10.09 2.19
CA GLU A 22 5.50 -9.63 1.60
C GLU A 22 6.64 -9.51 2.61
N GLY A 23 6.32 -9.40 3.90
CA GLY A 23 7.30 -9.22 4.96
C GLY A 23 8.05 -7.89 4.79
N ARG A 24 9.35 -7.84 5.07
CA ARG A 24 10.12 -6.58 5.16
C ARG A 24 10.10 -5.72 3.90
N HIS A 25 9.86 -6.31 2.72
CA HIS A 25 9.95 -5.61 1.44
C HIS A 25 8.59 -5.08 0.95
N TRP A 26 7.52 -5.24 1.73
CA TRP A 26 6.18 -4.84 1.31
C TRP A 26 6.09 -3.39 0.81
N LYS A 27 6.77 -2.45 1.47
CA LYS A 27 6.78 -1.04 1.04
C LYS A 27 7.43 -0.84 -0.33
N ASP A 28 8.51 -1.56 -0.61
CA ASP A 28 9.23 -1.46 -1.89
C ASP A 28 8.38 -2.01 -3.04
N VAL A 29 7.77 -3.18 -2.82
CA VAL A 29 6.88 -3.82 -3.81
C VAL A 29 5.66 -2.94 -4.08
N LEU A 30 5.00 -2.45 -3.03
CA LEU A 30 3.85 -1.57 -3.16
C LEU A 30 4.20 -0.25 -3.86
N GLN A 31 5.34 0.36 -3.54
CA GLN A 31 5.81 1.57 -4.21
C GLN A 31 6.04 1.31 -5.71
N ARG A 32 6.76 0.24 -6.04
CA ARG A 32 7.10 -0.13 -7.41
C ARG A 32 5.85 -0.42 -8.24
N GLU A 33 4.88 -1.15 -7.70
CA GLU A 33 3.70 -1.55 -8.46
C GLU A 33 2.66 -0.43 -8.55
N SER A 34 2.29 0.16 -7.42
CA SER A 34 1.23 1.18 -7.41
C SER A 34 1.73 2.54 -7.89
N TRP A 35 2.84 3.07 -7.36
CA TRP A 35 3.32 4.42 -7.70
C TRP A 35 4.07 4.49 -9.03
N TRP A 36 4.93 3.51 -9.34
CA TRP A 36 5.77 3.59 -10.54
C TRP A 36 5.10 2.96 -11.75
N ARG A 37 4.58 1.73 -11.61
CA ARG A 37 3.93 1.02 -12.72
C ARG A 37 2.47 1.43 -12.93
N GLY A 38 1.81 1.97 -11.91
CA GLY A 38 0.40 2.34 -12.00
C GLY A 38 -0.52 1.14 -12.17
N ILE A 39 -0.20 0.02 -11.54
CA ILE A 39 -1.00 -1.22 -11.58
C ILE A 39 -1.41 -1.64 -10.16
N PRO A 40 -2.45 -2.49 -10.01
CA PRO A 40 -2.77 -3.13 -8.74
C PRO A 40 -1.55 -3.86 -8.18
N ALA A 41 -1.29 -3.67 -6.88
CA ALA A 41 -0.22 -4.38 -6.20
C ALA A 41 -0.56 -5.87 -6.11
N ARG A 42 0.45 -6.72 -6.32
CA ARG A 42 0.40 -8.16 -6.23
C ARG A 42 1.38 -8.62 -5.18
N ASP A 43 0.92 -9.49 -4.28
CA ASP A 43 1.84 -10.14 -3.36
C ASP A 43 2.65 -11.26 -4.06
N LYS A 44 3.63 -11.83 -3.36
CA LYS A 44 4.52 -12.89 -3.83
C LYS A 44 3.81 -14.18 -4.25
N HIS A 45 2.56 -14.38 -3.86
CA HIS A 45 1.71 -15.50 -4.30
C HIS A 45 0.85 -15.12 -5.52
N GLY A 46 0.94 -13.89 -6.01
CA GLY A 46 0.23 -13.40 -7.19
C GLY A 46 -1.19 -12.90 -6.90
N LYS A 47 -1.61 -12.79 -5.64
CA LYS A 47 -2.91 -12.21 -5.29
C LYS A 47 -2.87 -10.69 -5.44
N GLU A 48 -3.88 -10.14 -6.09
CA GLU A 48 -4.06 -8.71 -6.34
C GLU A 48 -4.76 -8.01 -5.18
N TYR A 49 -4.34 -6.77 -4.91
CA TYR A 49 -4.89 -5.88 -3.89
C TYR A 49 -5.35 -4.57 -4.55
N PRO A 50 -6.58 -4.53 -5.08
CA PRO A 50 -7.07 -3.40 -5.86
C PRO A 50 -7.25 -2.12 -5.03
N HIS A 51 -7.51 -2.21 -3.72
CA HIS A 51 -7.69 -1.00 -2.90
C HIS A 51 -6.36 -0.30 -2.64
N LEU A 52 -5.22 -1.03 -2.67
CA LEU A 52 -3.89 -0.43 -2.56
C LEU A 52 -3.52 0.46 -3.74
N TYR A 53 -4.07 0.19 -4.92
CA TYR A 53 -3.90 1.07 -6.08
C TYR A 53 -4.51 2.46 -5.85
N GLY A 54 -5.63 2.55 -5.13
CA GLY A 54 -6.28 3.82 -4.78
C GLY A 54 -5.42 4.71 -3.88
N LEU A 55 -4.54 4.12 -3.07
CA LEU A 55 -3.64 4.84 -2.18
C LEU A 55 -2.68 5.77 -2.94
N ARG A 56 -2.27 5.43 -4.16
CA ARG A 56 -1.44 6.34 -4.98
C ARG A 56 -2.10 7.70 -5.19
N ASN A 57 -3.41 7.71 -5.42
CA ASN A 57 -4.16 8.94 -5.73
C ASN A 57 -4.47 9.76 -4.48
N SER A 58 -4.50 9.11 -3.32
CA SER A 58 -4.90 9.72 -2.05
C SER A 58 -3.72 10.05 -1.14
N HIS A 59 -2.63 9.30 -1.27
CA HIS A 59 -1.45 9.36 -0.43
C HIS A 59 -0.21 9.40 -1.34
N GLY A 60 0.62 10.42 -1.16
CA GLY A 60 1.86 10.55 -1.94
C GLY A 60 2.88 9.44 -1.63
N PRO A 61 3.92 9.28 -2.46
CA PRO A 61 4.95 8.25 -2.26
C PRO A 61 5.69 8.41 -0.92
N THR A 62 5.77 9.63 -0.39
CA THR A 62 6.37 9.94 0.92
C THR A 62 5.53 9.47 2.10
N TRP A 63 4.22 9.25 1.91
CA TRP A 63 3.35 8.70 2.96
C TRP A 63 3.75 7.26 3.27
N LEU A 64 3.95 6.42 2.25
CA LEU A 64 4.27 5.01 2.43
C LEU A 64 5.58 4.80 3.22
N SER A 65 6.58 5.66 2.99
CA SER A 65 7.82 5.63 3.76
C SER A 65 7.59 5.89 5.25
N LYS A 66 6.72 6.86 5.59
CA LYS A 66 6.40 7.24 6.98
C LYS A 66 5.35 6.33 7.63
N PHE A 67 4.52 5.66 6.83
CA PHE A 67 3.42 4.85 7.32
C PHE A 67 3.94 3.69 8.17
N ARG A 68 3.26 3.45 9.29
CA ARG A 68 3.50 2.32 10.18
C ARG A 68 2.23 1.50 10.23
N LEU A 69 2.39 0.19 10.10
CA LEU A 69 1.28 -0.74 10.31
C LEU A 69 0.79 -0.56 11.75
N PRO A 70 -0.54 -0.51 11.98
CA PRO A 70 -1.06 -0.65 13.32
C PRO A 70 -0.66 -2.02 13.86
N ALA A 71 -0.20 -2.04 15.12
CA ALA A 71 0.19 -3.25 15.83
C ALA A 71 -1.03 -4.11 16.19
#